data_AF-A0A9P5XMP8-F1
#
_entry.id   AF-A0A9P5XMP8-F1
#
_cell.length_a   1.000
_cell.length_b   1.000
_cell.length_c   1.000
_cell.angle_alpha   90.00
_cell.angle_beta   90.00
_cell.angle_gamma   90.00
#
_symmetry.space_group_name_H-M   'P 1'
#
loop_
_entity.id
_entity.type
_entity.pdbx_description
1 polymer ?
#
loop_
_entity_poly.entity_id
_entity_poly.type
_entity_poly.pdbx_seq_one_letter_code
_entity_poly.pdbx_strand_id
1 'polypeptide(L)'
;MSEGGPLDEYNAYPFDTDQIYQQGLASILANGALANSPSTEEQEEILRRTRVFYFNKTTGNSITLDEARAHEQSLQQRTSQPLAPNPISPETELETGPATAQPEEPRVLTFAELKDLIEARRIDQIPNNKIISSALNEAPPSQSTAQTRRKPWEAASEDQDPIVSTPTTTADR
;
A
#
# COMPACT_ATOMS: atom_id res chain seq x y z
N MET A 1 28.40 23.86 -14.09
CA MET A 1 26.93 23.78 -14.08
C MET A 1 26.62 22.71 -13.07
N SER A 2 26.20 23.08 -11.86
CA SER A 2 25.92 22.10 -10.81
C SER A 2 24.62 21.40 -11.19
N GLU A 3 24.72 20.19 -11.71
CA GLU A 3 23.57 19.30 -11.86
C GLU A 3 23.06 19.03 -10.44
N GLY A 4 21.95 19.67 -10.08
CA GLY A 4 21.18 19.26 -8.91
C GLY A 4 20.84 17.79 -9.12
N GLY A 5 21.19 16.94 -8.15
CA GLY A 5 20.89 15.52 -8.26
C GLY A 5 19.38 15.30 -8.38
N PRO A 6 18.93 14.14 -8.86
CA PRO A 6 17.51 13.83 -9.03
C PRO A 6 16.70 14.01 -7.73
N LEU A 7 17.34 13.84 -6.56
CA LEU A 7 16.72 14.13 -5.25
C LEU A 7 16.46 15.63 -5.00
N ASP A 8 17.31 16.51 -5.49
CA ASP A 8 17.15 17.96 -5.35
C ASP A 8 15.97 18.44 -6.21
N GLU A 9 15.89 17.94 -7.45
CA GLU A 9 14.75 18.17 -8.35
C GLU A 9 13.44 17.61 -7.78
N TYR A 10 13.48 16.42 -7.17
CA TYR A 10 12.31 15.83 -6.50
C TYR A 10 11.77 16.73 -5.38
N ASN A 11 12.65 17.34 -4.58
CA ASN A 11 12.22 18.23 -3.49
C ASN A 11 11.75 19.59 -3.99
N ALA A 12 12.33 20.09 -5.08
CA ALA A 12 11.90 21.33 -5.71
C ALA A 12 10.59 21.18 -6.52
N TYR A 13 10.13 19.96 -6.76
CA TYR A 13 8.98 19.67 -7.59
C TYR A 13 7.66 20.10 -6.91
N PRO A 14 6.80 20.91 -7.58
CA PRO A 14 5.63 21.50 -6.95
C PRO A 14 4.39 20.60 -7.02
N PHE A 15 4.44 19.45 -6.33
CA PHE A 15 3.37 18.44 -6.31
C PHE A 15 1.99 18.99 -5.92
N ASP A 16 1.92 20.02 -5.07
CA ASP A 16 0.66 20.61 -4.63
C ASP A 16 -0.07 21.42 -5.73
N THR A 17 0.69 21.94 -6.71
CA THR A 17 0.12 22.75 -7.79
C THR A 17 -0.10 21.97 -9.09
N ASP A 18 0.50 20.78 -9.22
CA ASP A 18 0.38 19.97 -10.42
C ASP A 18 -1.01 19.29 -10.48
N GLN A 19 -1.85 19.75 -11.41
CA GLN A 19 -3.20 19.24 -11.59
C GLN A 19 -3.25 17.75 -11.97
N ILE A 20 -2.30 17.27 -12.77
CA ILE A 20 -2.28 15.87 -13.23
C ILE A 20 -1.94 14.95 -12.07
N TYR A 21 -0.95 15.34 -11.27
CA TYR A 21 -0.60 14.64 -10.05
C TYR A 21 -1.78 14.64 -9.06
N GLN A 22 -2.39 15.80 -8.80
CA GLN A 22 -3.51 15.92 -7.86
C GLN A 22 -4.73 15.09 -8.31
N GLN A 23 -5.05 15.07 -9.61
CA GLN A 23 -6.11 14.23 -10.15
C GLN A 23 -5.79 12.73 -9.98
N GLY A 24 -4.54 12.34 -10.25
CA GLY A 24 -4.09 10.96 -10.04
C GLY A 24 -4.14 10.55 -8.57
N LEU A 25 -3.71 11.44 -7.67
CA LEU A 25 -3.77 11.24 -6.23
C LEU A 25 -5.22 11.10 -5.76
N ALA A 26 -6.12 11.97 -6.20
CA ALA A 26 -7.54 11.89 -5.88
C ALA A 26 -8.16 10.54 -6.30
N SER A 27 -7.76 9.99 -7.46
CA SER A 27 -8.21 8.66 -7.89
C SER A 27 -7.71 7.55 -6.97
N ILE A 28 -6.46 7.62 -6.50
CA ILE A 28 -5.87 6.63 -5.57
C ILE A 28 -6.56 6.72 -4.20
N LEU A 29 -6.83 7.93 -3.73
CA LEU A 29 -7.54 8.19 -2.48
C LEU A 29 -8.99 7.68 -2.55
N ALA A 30 -9.70 7.95 -3.66
CA ALA A 30 -11.06 7.48 -3.89
C ALA A 30 -11.15 5.94 -3.93
N ASN A 31 -10.07 5.27 -4.34
CA ASN A 31 -9.98 3.80 -4.35
C ASN A 31 -9.77 3.18 -2.95
N GLY A 32 -9.83 3.99 -1.89
CA GLY A 32 -9.74 3.55 -0.51
C GLY A 32 -8.31 3.34 -0.01
N ALA A 33 -7.28 3.78 -0.74
CA ALA A 33 -5.89 3.58 -0.33
C ALA A 33 -5.60 4.22 1.04
N LEU A 34 -6.14 5.43 1.30
CA LEU A 34 -6.00 6.10 2.61
C LEU A 34 -7.03 5.64 3.64
N ALA A 35 -8.22 5.20 3.20
CA ALA A 35 -9.29 4.76 4.10
C ALA A 35 -8.97 3.43 4.80
N ASN A 36 -8.10 2.62 4.20
CA ASN A 36 -7.63 1.35 4.76
C ASN A 36 -6.36 1.51 5.62
N SER A 37 -5.78 2.70 5.71
CA SER A 37 -4.56 2.98 6.49
C SER A 37 -4.90 3.78 7.75
N PRO A 38 -4.93 3.13 8.93
CA PRO A 38 -5.35 3.77 10.17
C PRO A 38 -4.31 4.71 10.79
N SER A 39 -3.01 4.61 10.43
CA SER A 39 -1.96 5.43 11.05
C SER A 39 -1.50 6.58 10.15
N THR A 40 -1.23 7.74 10.76
CA THR A 40 -0.76 8.96 10.06
C THR A 40 0.53 8.67 9.28
N GLU A 41 1.43 7.87 9.83
CA GLU A 41 2.70 7.48 9.19
C GLU A 41 2.49 6.66 7.91
N GLU A 42 1.49 5.76 7.88
CA GLU A 42 1.18 4.97 6.69
C GLU A 42 0.62 5.86 5.57
N GLN A 43 -0.17 6.87 5.94
CA GLN A 43 -0.67 7.85 4.98
C GLN A 43 0.47 8.65 4.36
N GLU A 44 1.45 9.07 5.16
CA GLU A 44 2.66 9.73 4.68
C GLU A 44 3.50 8.82 3.77
N GLU A 45 3.59 7.53 4.09
CA GLU A 45 4.30 6.56 3.25
C GLU A 45 3.62 6.37 1.90
N ILE A 46 2.28 6.27 1.87
CA ILE A 46 1.49 6.19 0.64
C ILE A 46 1.71 7.45 -0.20
N LEU A 47 1.63 8.64 0.42
CA LEU A 47 1.87 9.91 -0.25
C LEU A 47 3.27 9.96 -0.86
N ARG A 48 4.30 9.61 -0.09
CA ARG A 48 5.69 9.55 -0.56
C ARG A 48 5.83 8.60 -1.74
N ARG A 49 5.25 7.40 -1.66
CA ARG A 49 5.27 6.41 -2.74
C ARG A 49 4.62 6.94 -4.02
N THR A 50 3.48 7.62 -3.90
CA THR A 50 2.81 8.22 -5.07
C THR A 50 3.64 9.36 -5.67
N ARG A 51 4.26 10.21 -4.84
CA ARG A 51 5.17 11.28 -5.31
C ARG A 51 6.37 10.72 -6.07
N VAL A 52 7.08 9.74 -5.48
CA VAL A 52 8.26 9.11 -6.10
C VAL A 52 7.88 8.42 -7.41
N PHE A 53 6.79 7.67 -7.41
CA PHE A 53 6.31 7.00 -8.62
C PHE A 53 6.00 8.01 -9.75
N TYR A 54 5.27 9.08 -9.43
CA TYR A 54 4.93 10.09 -10.42
C TYR A 54 6.17 10.81 -10.94
N PHE A 55 7.08 11.21 -10.05
CA PHE A 55 8.31 11.90 -10.43
C PHE A 55 9.21 11.03 -11.32
N ASN A 56 9.41 9.75 -10.96
CA ASN A 56 10.18 8.82 -11.79
C ASN A 56 9.55 8.63 -13.17
N LYS A 57 8.22 8.55 -13.23
CA LYS A 57 7.48 8.41 -14.48
C LYS A 57 7.59 9.65 -15.38
N THR A 58 7.54 10.84 -14.81
CA THR A 58 7.54 12.11 -15.56
C THR A 58 8.93 12.52 -15.99
N THR A 59 9.93 12.36 -15.12
CA THR A 59 11.30 12.84 -15.34
C THR A 59 12.21 11.78 -15.94
N GLY A 60 11.79 10.50 -15.94
CA GLY A 60 12.62 9.36 -16.35
C GLY A 60 13.70 8.98 -15.32
N ASN A 61 13.71 9.64 -14.17
CA ASN A 61 14.62 9.36 -13.06
C ASN A 61 14.25 8.06 -12.35
N SER A 62 15.22 7.48 -11.64
CA SER A 62 15.05 6.22 -10.90
C SER A 62 15.32 6.41 -9.41
N ILE A 63 14.55 7.28 -8.75
CA ILE A 63 14.66 7.50 -7.31
C ILE A 63 13.94 6.37 -6.58
N THR A 64 14.59 5.77 -5.59
CA THR A 64 13.95 4.76 -4.74
C THR A 64 13.18 5.41 -3.58
N LEU A 65 12.20 4.67 -3.04
CA LEU A 65 11.43 5.12 -1.87
C LEU A 65 12.35 5.38 -0.66
N ASP A 66 13.39 4.57 -0.50
CA ASP A 66 14.37 4.66 0.58
C ASP A 66 15.20 5.94 0.47
N GLU A 67 15.67 6.27 -0.74
CA GLU A 67 16.39 7.51 -1.02
C GLU A 67 15.55 8.77 -0.73
N ALA A 68 14.28 8.78 -1.16
CA ALA A 68 13.37 9.89 -0.86
C ALA A 68 13.13 10.03 0.66
N ARG A 69 12.95 8.90 1.37
CA ARG A 69 12.78 8.89 2.83
C ARG A 69 14.03 9.41 3.55
N ALA A 70 15.21 8.92 3.21
CA ALA A 70 16.46 9.33 3.83
C ALA A 70 16.73 10.84 3.62
N HIS A 71 16.39 11.35 2.44
CA HIS A 71 16.59 12.76 2.11
C HIS A 71 15.60 13.69 2.85
N GLU A 72 14.34 13.28 3.00
CA GLU A 72 13.36 14.02 3.82
C GLU A 72 13.75 14.06 5.30
N GLN A 73 14.22 12.93 5.85
CA GLN A 73 14.74 12.87 7.23
C GLN A 73 15.98 13.77 7.41
N SER A 74 16.89 13.79 6.43
CA SER A 74 18.04 14.69 6.45
C SER A 74 17.65 16.18 6.40
N LEU A 75 16.60 16.53 5.66
CA LEU A 75 16.05 17.89 5.62
C LEU A 75 15.44 18.30 6.96
N GLN A 76 14.65 17.42 7.59
CA GLN A 76 14.07 17.66 8.91
C GLN A 76 15.14 17.81 10.00
N GLN A 77 16.23 17.04 9.92
CA GLN A 77 17.38 17.19 10.82
C GLN A 77 18.12 18.52 10.61
N ARG A 78 18.24 18.98 9.35
CA ARG A 78 18.88 20.27 9.03
C ARG A 78 18.06 21.48 9.50
N THR A 79 16.74 21.43 9.40
CA THR A 79 15.86 22.52 9.87
C THR A 79 15.71 22.56 11.39
N SER A 80 16.10 21.50 12.10
CA SER A 80 15.99 21.38 13.56
C SER A 80 17.29 21.64 14.33
N GLN A 81 18.35 22.17 13.70
CA GLN A 81 19.62 22.43 14.38
C GLN A 81 19.76 23.89 14.84
N PRO A 82 19.70 24.18 16.17
CA PRO A 82 20.41 25.32 16.73
C PRO A 82 21.91 25.00 16.79
N LEU A 83 22.74 26.01 16.53
CA LEU A 83 24.20 25.92 16.47
C LEU A 83 24.82 25.29 17.72
N ALA A 84 25.53 24.17 17.56
CA ALA A 84 26.74 23.87 18.35
C ALA A 84 27.55 22.74 17.68
N PRO A 85 28.87 22.90 17.47
CA PRO A 85 29.73 21.84 16.98
C PRO A 85 30.29 21.04 18.16
N ASN A 86 30.24 19.71 18.09
CA ASN A 86 31.31 18.90 18.66
C ASN A 86 31.34 17.51 18.00
N PRO A 87 32.41 17.14 17.29
CA PRO A 87 32.69 15.74 17.01
C PRO A 87 33.42 15.12 18.22
N ILE A 88 33.38 13.79 18.37
CA ILE A 88 34.47 12.88 18.78
C ILE A 88 33.84 11.58 19.35
N SER A 89 33.93 10.53 18.52
CA SER A 89 34.11 9.10 18.79
C SER A 89 33.12 8.25 19.62
N PRO A 90 33.06 6.93 19.31
CA PRO A 90 32.19 5.96 19.95
C PRO A 90 32.91 5.23 21.09
N GLU A 91 32.26 5.08 22.25
CA GLU A 91 32.69 4.08 23.23
C GLU A 91 31.47 3.43 23.90
N THR A 92 31.60 2.12 24.02
CA THR A 92 30.75 1.13 24.66
C THR A 92 30.45 1.47 26.11
N GLU A 93 29.20 1.31 26.56
CA GLU A 93 28.94 0.74 27.89
C GLU A 93 27.51 0.19 28.01
N LEU A 94 27.45 -1.05 28.48
CA LEU A 94 26.24 -1.72 28.96
C LEU A 94 25.78 -1.05 30.25
N GLU A 95 24.47 -0.85 30.46
CA GLU A 95 23.87 -1.21 31.73
C GLU A 95 22.33 -1.31 31.71
N THR A 96 21.89 -2.20 32.58
CA THR A 96 20.55 -2.71 32.87
C THR A 96 19.73 -1.70 33.70
N GLY A 97 18.44 -1.54 33.42
CA GLY A 97 17.50 -0.87 34.34
C GLY A 97 16.09 -0.67 33.78
N PRO A 98 15.01 -0.77 34.59
CA PRO A 98 13.76 -1.40 34.15
C PRO A 98 12.67 -0.45 33.60
N ALA A 99 11.93 -1.03 32.65
CA ALA A 99 10.54 -0.80 32.26
C ALA A 99 9.79 0.36 32.94
N THR A 100 9.55 1.42 32.18
CA THR A 100 8.39 2.30 32.37
C THR A 100 7.66 2.46 31.03
N ALA A 101 6.34 2.40 31.09
CA ALA A 101 5.41 2.26 29.97
C ALA A 101 5.42 3.44 28.97
N GLN A 102 5.51 3.11 27.69
CA GLN A 102 5.03 3.92 26.56
C GLN A 102 4.29 2.98 25.58
N PRO A 103 3.21 3.43 24.93
CA PRO A 103 2.65 2.71 23.78
C PRO A 103 3.67 2.80 22.64
N GLU A 104 4.52 1.78 22.53
CA GLU A 104 5.63 1.75 21.59
C GLU A 104 5.12 1.68 20.14
N GLU A 105 5.51 2.68 19.34
CA GLU A 105 5.79 2.47 17.91
C GLU A 105 6.49 1.13 17.72
N PRO A 106 6.10 0.30 16.73
CA PRO A 106 6.68 -1.02 16.57
C PRO A 106 8.20 -0.90 16.36
N ARG A 107 8.97 -1.31 17.37
CA ARG A 107 10.42 -1.31 17.37
C ARG A 107 10.96 -1.95 16.09
N VAL A 108 11.59 -1.16 15.23
CA VAL A 108 12.16 -1.64 13.97
C VAL A 108 13.47 -2.39 14.27
N LEU A 109 13.50 -3.69 13.99
CA LEU A 109 14.70 -4.52 14.15
C LEU A 109 15.58 -4.46 12.89
N THR A 110 16.90 -4.48 13.06
CA THR A 110 17.84 -4.61 11.94
C THR A 110 17.77 -6.01 11.32
N PHE A 111 18.17 -6.16 10.06
CA PHE A 111 18.13 -7.45 9.36
C PHE A 111 18.97 -8.54 10.05
N ALA A 112 20.13 -8.15 10.61
CA ALA A 112 20.99 -9.07 11.35
C ALA A 112 20.32 -9.58 12.63
N GLU A 113 19.61 -8.69 13.34
CA GLU A 113 18.88 -9.02 14.56
C GLU A 113 17.66 -9.89 14.27
N LEU A 114 16.93 -9.60 13.19
CA LEU A 114 15.82 -10.44 12.72
C LEU A 114 16.29 -11.85 12.34
N LYS A 115 17.45 -11.98 11.68
CA LYS A 115 18.04 -13.27 11.34
C LYS A 115 18.36 -14.08 12.59
N ASP A 116 18.99 -13.48 13.60
CA ASP A 116 19.30 -14.15 14.87
C ASP A 116 18.03 -14.66 15.55
N LEU A 117 16.98 -13.84 15.60
CA LEU A 117 15.70 -14.25 16.22
C LEU A 117 15.06 -15.44 15.51
N ILE A 118 15.16 -15.53 14.19
CA ILE A 118 14.65 -16.66 13.40
C ILE A 118 15.50 -17.92 13.65
N GLU A 119 16.83 -17.80 13.59
CA GLU A 119 17.76 -18.91 13.83
C GLU A 119 17.64 -19.45 15.26
N ALA A 120 17.48 -18.55 16.25
CA ALA A 120 17.27 -18.87 17.65
C ALA A 120 15.85 -19.37 17.97
N ARG A 121 14.97 -19.53 16.97
CA ARG A 121 13.56 -19.92 17.14
C ARG A 121 12.74 -18.99 18.04
N ARG A 122 13.22 -17.76 18.28
CA ARG A 122 12.55 -16.73 19.11
C ARG A 122 11.62 -15.86 18.27
N ILE A 123 10.74 -16.51 17.51
CA ILE A 123 9.79 -15.85 16.62
C ILE A 123 8.76 -14.98 17.36
N ASP A 124 8.51 -15.25 18.65
CA ASP A 124 7.62 -14.44 19.48
C ASP A 124 8.11 -13.01 19.73
N GLN A 125 9.41 -12.75 19.53
CA GLN A 125 10.04 -11.45 19.74
C GLN A 125 10.09 -10.62 18.46
N ILE A 126 9.67 -11.19 17.33
CA ILE A 126 9.59 -10.46 16.06
C ILE A 126 8.37 -9.53 16.12
N PRO A 127 8.56 -8.21 15.92
CA PRO A 127 7.47 -7.24 15.88
C PRO A 127 6.36 -7.69 14.93
N ASN A 128 5.11 -7.43 15.31
CA ASN A 128 3.91 -7.72 14.52
C ASN A 128 3.61 -9.20 14.22
N ASN A 129 4.44 -10.17 14.68
CA ASN A 129 4.23 -11.59 14.38
C ASN A 129 2.90 -12.16 14.93
N LYS A 130 2.29 -11.51 15.93
CA LYS A 130 1.03 -11.93 16.58
C LYS A 130 -0.17 -11.05 16.25
N ILE A 131 -0.02 -10.01 15.44
CA ILE A 131 -1.10 -9.08 15.08
C ILE A 131 -1.87 -9.64 13.87
N ILE A 132 -2.25 -10.90 13.96
CA ILE A 132 -3.21 -11.48 13.02
C ILE A 132 -4.30 -12.06 13.91
N SER A 133 -5.45 -11.40 13.91
CA SER A 133 -6.62 -11.88 14.61
C SER A 133 -6.92 -13.31 14.15
N SER A 134 -7.00 -14.26 15.09
CA SER A 134 -7.50 -15.62 14.83
C SER A 134 -8.99 -15.64 14.45
N ALA A 135 -9.64 -14.47 14.43
CA ALA A 135 -11.04 -14.33 14.06
C ALA A 135 -11.21 -14.70 12.59
N LEU A 136 -11.85 -15.85 12.35
CA LEU A 136 -12.40 -16.19 11.06
C LEU A 136 -13.50 -15.17 10.75
N ASN A 137 -13.57 -14.69 9.50
CA ASN A 137 -14.60 -13.74 9.10
C ASN A 137 -15.99 -14.33 9.39
N GLU A 138 -16.68 -13.82 10.42
CA GLU A 138 -18.02 -14.26 10.82
C GLU A 138 -19.13 -13.63 9.98
N ALA A 139 -18.79 -12.74 9.04
CA ALA A 139 -19.80 -12.17 8.17
C ALA A 139 -20.39 -13.27 7.26
N PRO A 140 -21.71 -13.30 7.08
CA PRO A 140 -22.32 -14.20 6.12
C PRO A 140 -21.75 -13.92 4.72
N PRO A 141 -21.53 -14.96 3.90
CA PRO A 141 -21.02 -14.79 2.55
C PRO A 141 -21.94 -13.86 1.75
N SER A 142 -21.36 -12.94 0.98
CA SER A 142 -22.12 -12.02 0.15
C SER A 142 -22.97 -12.78 -0.87
N GLN A 143 -24.27 -12.49 -0.91
CA GLN A 143 -25.19 -13.00 -1.93
C GLN A 143 -25.05 -12.17 -3.20
N SER A 144 -24.96 -12.84 -4.36
CA SER A 144 -24.91 -12.14 -5.66
C SER A 144 -26.25 -11.45 -5.94
N THR A 145 -26.25 -10.12 -6.06
CA THR A 145 -27.40 -9.32 -6.54
C THR A 145 -27.37 -9.10 -8.05
N ALA A 146 -26.41 -9.70 -8.76
CA ALA A 146 -26.26 -9.50 -10.19
C ALA A 146 -27.39 -10.21 -10.94
N GLN A 147 -28.10 -9.44 -11.78
CA GLN A 147 -29.04 -10.03 -12.75
C GLN A 147 -28.23 -10.90 -13.72
N THR A 148 -28.60 -12.17 -13.84
CA THR A 148 -28.00 -13.07 -14.84
C THR A 148 -28.26 -12.48 -16.22
N ARG A 149 -27.22 -11.87 -16.82
CA ARG A 149 -27.31 -11.38 -18.20
C ARG A 149 -27.48 -12.60 -19.08
N ARG A 150 -28.64 -12.66 -19.73
CA ARG A 150 -28.92 -13.70 -20.72
C ARG A 150 -27.86 -13.64 -21.80
N LYS A 151 -27.38 -14.81 -22.17
CA LYS A 151 -26.43 -14.90 -23.26
C LYS A 151 -27.14 -14.54 -24.56
N PRO A 152 -26.45 -13.95 -25.55
CA PRO A 152 -27.10 -13.51 -26.79
C PRO A 152 -27.75 -14.66 -27.57
N TRP A 153 -27.32 -15.91 -27.34
CA TRP A 153 -27.97 -17.10 -27.90
C TRP A 153 -29.25 -17.54 -27.16
N GLU A 154 -29.54 -17.01 -25.97
CA GLU A 154 -30.77 -17.28 -25.21
C GLU A 154 -31.93 -16.37 -25.61
N ALA A 155 -31.65 -15.22 -26.24
CA ALA A 155 -32.69 -14.27 -26.69
C ALA A 155 -33.45 -14.72 -27.94
N ALA A 156 -32.99 -15.78 -28.61
CA ALA A 156 -33.56 -16.27 -29.87
C ALA A 156 -34.52 -17.47 -29.70
N SER A 157 -34.77 -17.92 -28.46
CA SER A 157 -35.55 -19.14 -28.19
C SER A 157 -36.87 -18.91 -27.44
N GLU A 158 -37.29 -17.65 -27.24
CA GLU A 158 -38.53 -17.28 -26.53
C GLU A 158 -39.63 -16.74 -27.46
N ASP A 159 -39.61 -17.15 -28.73
CA ASP A 159 -40.70 -16.89 -29.67
C ASP A 159 -40.97 -18.18 -30.45
N GLN A 160 -41.73 -19.10 -29.85
CA GLN A 160 -42.72 -19.97 -30.48
C GLN A 160 -43.27 -20.99 -29.47
N ASP A 161 -44.35 -20.60 -28.79
CA ASP A 161 -45.46 -21.53 -28.55
C ASP A 161 -46.73 -20.81 -28.97
N PRO A 162 -47.55 -21.41 -29.86
CA PRO A 162 -48.84 -21.86 -29.36
C PRO A 162 -49.32 -23.21 -29.94
N ILE A 163 -49.67 -24.10 -29.02
CA ILE A 163 -50.85 -25.00 -28.98
C ILE A 163 -51.65 -25.34 -30.27
N VAL A 164 -51.92 -26.66 -30.40
CA VAL A 164 -53.14 -27.35 -30.92
C VAL A 164 -53.16 -28.00 -32.33
N SER A 165 -53.12 -29.35 -32.30
CA SER A 165 -53.93 -30.38 -33.00
C SER A 165 -53.92 -30.59 -34.53
N THR A 166 -53.45 -31.79 -34.96
CA THR A 166 -53.94 -32.80 -35.97
C THR A 166 -54.48 -32.34 -37.35
N PRO A 167 -54.34 -33.09 -38.49
CA PRO A 167 -54.53 -34.57 -38.62
C PRO A 167 -53.73 -35.36 -39.72
N THR A 168 -53.77 -36.71 -39.60
CA THR A 168 -53.96 -37.79 -40.63
C THR A 168 -53.05 -37.96 -41.88
N THR A 169 -52.77 -39.25 -42.21
CA THR A 169 -52.41 -39.87 -43.52
C THR A 169 -50.91 -39.81 -43.90
N THR A 170 -50.16 -40.86 -44.29
CA THR A 170 -50.40 -42.17 -44.93
C THR A 170 -49.20 -43.09 -44.64
N ALA A 171 -49.37 -44.33 -44.16
CA ALA A 171 -49.24 -45.61 -44.90
C ALA A 171 -47.84 -46.00 -45.45
N ASP A 172 -47.40 -47.19 -44.99
CA ASP A 172 -46.66 -48.25 -45.70
C ASP A 172 -45.12 -48.15 -45.88
N ARG A 173 -44.37 -48.94 -45.10
CA ARG A 173 -43.88 -50.27 -45.52
C ARG A 173 -43.10 -50.98 -44.39
#